data_AF-A0A7W4A9X9-F1
#
_entry.id   AF-A0A7W4A9X9-F1
#
_cell.length_a   1.000
_cell.length_b   1.000
_cell.length_c   1.000
_cell.angle_alpha   90.00
_cell.angle_beta   90.00
_cell.angle_gamma   90.00
#
_symmetry.space_group_name_H-M   'P 1'
#
loop_
_entity.id
_entity.type
_entity.pdbx_description
1 polymer ?
#
loop_
_entity_poly.entity_id
_entity_poly.type
_entity_poly.pdbx_seq_one_letter_code
_entity_poly.pdbx_strand_id
1 'polypeptide(L)'
;MKLDKLTLDEMVQGIESENSVWTELLSHPEAEQLWSNAVKRREKLDAFCRFVVKWPSLVTNYKKVKSFAKKSFDAPSISIFSPSPDLFSATLSNAQVNDESSSLEVAVEWGTQQVIELGSELKIKFNTEALISIYYSYNSGDGWINSSDAWDFLPHEGAVLLTFVDADSKNNELELALRDAKSVTTIVLLPS
;
A
#
# COMPACT_ATOMS: atom_id res chain seq x y z
N MET A 1 7.92 -33.34 4.43
CA MET A 1 6.66 -32.84 3.84
C MET A 1 7.00 -31.53 3.13
N LYS A 2 6.08 -30.89 2.40
CA LYS A 2 6.35 -29.52 1.92
C LYS A 2 5.75 -28.60 2.97
N LEU A 3 6.56 -27.69 3.51
CA LEU A 3 6.07 -26.69 4.45
C LEU A 3 4.94 -25.89 3.78
N ASP A 4 3.73 -25.99 4.30
CA ASP A 4 2.57 -25.32 3.72
C ASP A 4 2.52 -23.85 4.18
N LYS A 5 1.97 -22.98 3.33
CA LYS A 5 1.82 -21.55 3.64
C LYS A 5 0.91 -21.33 4.84
N LEU A 6 -0.12 -22.16 5.00
CA LEU A 6 -1.04 -22.10 6.13
C LEU A 6 -0.32 -22.42 7.44
N THR A 7 0.47 -23.50 7.47
CA THR A 7 1.23 -23.89 8.67
C THR A 7 2.23 -22.82 9.10
N LEU A 8 2.88 -22.16 8.13
CA LEU A 8 3.74 -21.01 8.41
C LEU A 8 2.97 -19.83 9.03
N ASP A 9 1.78 -19.53 8.52
CA ASP A 9 0.96 -18.42 9.01
C ASP A 9 0.39 -18.72 10.42
N GLU A 10 0.12 -19.99 10.73
CA GLU A 10 -0.28 -20.45 12.06
C GLU A 10 0.86 -20.30 13.07
N MET A 11 2.09 -20.64 12.67
CA MET A 11 3.29 -20.44 13.50
C MET A 11 3.53 -18.95 13.80
N VAL A 12 3.37 -18.07 12.81
CA VAL A 12 3.52 -16.61 13.01
C VAL A 12 2.48 -16.07 13.99
N GLN A 13 1.26 -16.64 14.01
CA GLN A 13 0.20 -16.28 14.96
C GLN A 13 0.43 -16.85 16.37
N GLY A 14 1.47 -17.65 16.58
CA GLY A 14 1.77 -18.28 17.87
C GLY A 14 0.82 -19.42 18.23
N ILE A 15 0.14 -20.02 17.24
CA ILE A 15 -0.60 -21.27 17.45
C ILE A 15 0.42 -22.39 17.72
N GLU A 16 0.11 -23.28 18.67
CA GLU A 16 0.99 -24.41 19.00
C GLU A 16 1.21 -25.31 17.78
N SER A 17 2.32 -25.07 17.09
CA SER A 17 2.81 -25.89 15.99
C SER A 17 3.69 -27.01 16.54
N GLU A 18 3.57 -28.21 15.99
CA GLU A 18 4.42 -29.34 16.37
C GLU A 18 5.92 -29.02 16.19
N ASN A 19 6.76 -29.50 17.11
CA ASN A 19 8.22 -29.33 17.05
C ASN A 19 8.83 -29.84 15.72
N SER A 20 8.18 -30.80 15.08
CA SER A 20 8.52 -31.33 13.75
C SER A 20 8.53 -30.24 12.67
N VAL A 21 7.58 -29.30 12.73
CA VAL A 21 7.42 -28.21 11.76
C VAL A 21 8.52 -27.16 11.92
N TRP A 22 8.90 -26.85 13.16
CA TRP A 22 10.05 -25.97 13.43
C TRP A 22 11.36 -26.59 12.93
N THR A 23 11.56 -27.89 13.16
CA THR A 23 12.76 -28.58 12.65
C THR A 23 12.80 -28.61 11.12
N GLU A 24 11.64 -28.76 10.47
CA GLU A 24 11.54 -28.74 9.01
C GLU A 24 11.82 -27.35 8.45
N LEU A 25 11.29 -26.28 9.07
CA LEU A 25 11.59 -24.90 8.72
C LEU A 25 13.09 -24.59 8.86
N LEU A 26 13.70 -24.92 10.01
CA LEU A 26 15.11 -24.63 10.30
C LEU A 26 16.07 -25.47 9.45
N SER A 27 15.61 -26.62 8.93
CA SER A 27 16.39 -27.47 8.03
C SER A 27 16.45 -26.93 6.59
N HIS A 28 15.59 -25.97 6.23
CA HIS A 28 15.59 -25.38 4.90
C HIS A 28 16.73 -24.35 4.72
N PRO A 29 17.44 -24.37 3.58
CA PRO A 29 18.52 -23.42 3.30
C PRO A 29 18.03 -21.96 3.17
N GLU A 30 16.73 -21.75 2.93
CA GLU A 30 16.09 -20.44 2.78
C GLU A 30 15.10 -20.15 3.92
N ALA A 31 15.28 -20.75 5.10
CA ALA A 31 14.38 -20.64 6.24
C ALA A 31 14.03 -19.18 6.59
N GLU A 32 15.02 -18.29 6.59
CA GLU A 32 14.85 -16.87 6.90
C GLU A 32 13.97 -16.15 5.88
N GLN A 33 14.13 -16.47 4.59
CA GLN A 33 13.31 -15.88 3.53
C GLN A 33 11.87 -16.40 3.59
N LEU A 34 11.69 -17.70 3.87
CA LEU A 34 10.36 -18.29 4.05
C LEU A 34 9.63 -17.69 5.25
N TRP A 35 10.34 -17.54 6.37
CA TRP A 35 9.80 -16.93 7.59
C TRP A 35 9.44 -15.46 7.39
N SER A 36 10.37 -14.65 6.86
CA SER A 36 10.11 -13.23 6.59
C SER A 36 8.96 -13.02 5.60
N ASN A 37 8.81 -13.89 4.60
CA ASN A 37 7.68 -13.86 3.68
C ASN A 37 6.35 -14.24 4.36
N ALA A 38 6.37 -15.18 5.31
CA ALA A 38 5.19 -15.53 6.10
C ALA A 38 4.76 -14.38 7.01
N VAL A 39 5.71 -13.76 7.72
CA VAL A 39 5.46 -12.56 8.54
C VAL A 39 4.85 -11.44 7.71
N LYS A 40 5.49 -11.05 6.59
CA LYS A 40 4.96 -10.02 5.69
C LYS A 40 3.58 -10.35 5.13
N ARG A 41 3.31 -11.62 4.82
CA ARG A 41 1.99 -12.07 4.36
C ARG A 41 0.94 -11.87 5.46
N ARG A 42 1.28 -12.23 6.70
CA ARG A 42 0.38 -12.08 7.84
C ARG A 42 0.12 -10.61 8.19
N GLU A 43 1.14 -9.78 8.20
CA GLU A 43 1.01 -8.32 8.40
C GLU A 43 0.05 -7.70 7.39
N LYS A 44 0.17 -8.05 6.10
CA LYS A 44 -0.76 -7.59 5.05
C LYS A 44 -2.20 -8.03 5.31
N LEU A 45 -2.41 -9.26 5.81
CA LEU A 45 -3.73 -9.77 6.15
C LEU A 45 -4.32 -9.05 7.37
N ASP A 46 -3.50 -8.81 8.40
CA ASP A 46 -3.94 -8.11 9.61
C ASP A 46 -4.28 -6.64 9.31
N ALA A 47 -3.48 -5.96 8.50
CA ALA A 47 -3.77 -4.61 7.99
C ALA A 47 -5.10 -4.58 7.21
N PHE A 48 -5.33 -5.57 6.34
CA PHE A 48 -6.60 -5.70 5.63
C PHE A 48 -7.79 -5.97 6.56
N CYS A 49 -7.63 -6.83 7.58
CA CYS A 49 -8.67 -7.07 8.58
C CYS A 49 -9.01 -5.78 9.36
N ARG A 50 -8.00 -5.01 9.77
CA ARG A 50 -8.21 -3.70 10.42
C ARG A 50 -8.96 -2.74 9.51
N PHE A 51 -8.58 -2.67 8.23
CA PHE A 51 -9.28 -1.88 7.22
C PHE A 51 -10.75 -2.26 7.13
N VAL A 52 -11.04 -3.56 7.06
CA VAL A 52 -12.40 -4.06 6.93
C VAL A 52 -13.28 -3.73 8.14
N VAL A 53 -12.72 -3.85 9.34
CA VAL A 53 -13.44 -3.59 10.59
C VAL A 53 -13.71 -2.09 10.77
N LYS A 54 -12.71 -1.24 10.50
CA LYS A 54 -12.81 0.21 10.77
C LYS A 54 -13.53 1.00 9.66
N TRP A 55 -13.39 0.60 8.39
CA TRP A 55 -13.96 1.35 7.24
C TRP A 55 -14.71 0.45 6.25
N PRO A 56 -15.83 -0.18 6.65
CA PRO A 56 -16.57 -1.11 5.80
C PRO A 56 -17.14 -0.48 4.52
N SER A 57 -17.45 0.82 4.53
CA SER A 57 -17.90 1.57 3.35
C SER A 57 -16.84 1.55 2.24
N LEU A 58 -15.58 1.85 2.57
CA LEU A 58 -14.47 1.86 1.62
C LEU A 58 -14.13 0.47 1.09
N VAL A 59 -14.37 -0.59 1.88
CA VAL A 59 -14.16 -1.98 1.43
C VAL A 59 -15.04 -2.34 0.24
N THR A 60 -16.25 -1.79 0.16
CA THR A 60 -17.14 -2.05 -0.98
C THR A 60 -16.54 -1.48 -2.27
N ASN A 61 -15.99 -0.26 -2.21
CA ASN A 61 -15.28 0.38 -3.33
C ASN A 61 -14.00 -0.39 -3.66
N TYR A 62 -13.22 -0.78 -2.65
CA TYR A 62 -12.02 -1.60 -2.82
C TYR A 62 -12.32 -2.92 -3.56
N LYS A 63 -13.42 -3.61 -3.23
CA LYS A 63 -13.86 -4.83 -3.90
C LYS A 63 -14.32 -4.59 -5.34
N LYS A 64 -15.03 -3.50 -5.60
CA LYS A 64 -15.45 -3.13 -6.96
C LYS A 64 -14.23 -2.91 -7.86
N VAL A 65 -13.30 -2.07 -7.42
CA VAL A 65 -12.08 -1.74 -8.18
C VAL A 65 -11.19 -2.97 -8.37
N LYS A 66 -11.16 -3.89 -7.41
CA LYS A 66 -10.41 -5.15 -7.51
C LYS A 66 -10.72 -5.95 -8.77
N SER A 67 -11.99 -5.97 -9.20
CA SER A 67 -12.40 -6.70 -10.41
C SER A 67 -11.81 -6.12 -11.71
N PHE A 68 -11.33 -4.87 -11.66
CA PHE A 68 -10.74 -4.15 -12.78
C PHE A 68 -9.22 -4.03 -12.68
N ALA A 69 -8.58 -4.61 -11.65
CA ALA A 69 -7.13 -4.60 -11.51
C ALA A 69 -6.48 -5.32 -12.71
N LYS A 70 -5.74 -4.56 -13.52
CA LYS A 70 -5.10 -5.01 -14.76
C LYS A 70 -3.70 -4.41 -14.86
N LYS A 71 -2.80 -5.14 -15.53
CA LYS A 71 -1.44 -4.68 -15.82
C LYS A 71 -1.16 -4.89 -17.31
N SER A 72 -0.85 -3.81 -18.02
CA SER A 72 -0.31 -3.86 -19.38
C SER A 72 1.22 -4.06 -19.35
N PHE A 73 1.80 -4.46 -20.48
CA PHE A 73 3.25 -4.60 -20.61
C PHE A 73 3.99 -3.25 -20.61
N ASP A 74 3.33 -2.18 -21.04
CA ASP A 74 3.89 -0.82 -21.15
C ASP A 74 3.45 0.09 -20.00
N ALA A 75 3.14 -0.48 -18.82
CA ALA A 75 2.64 0.30 -17.69
C ALA A 75 3.77 1.20 -17.11
N PRO A 76 3.54 2.51 -16.94
CA PRO A 76 4.56 3.46 -16.47
C PRO A 76 4.94 3.18 -15.02
N SER A 77 6.20 3.46 -14.62
CA SER A 77 6.56 3.31 -13.20
C SER A 77 5.88 4.41 -12.35
N ILE A 78 5.37 4.01 -11.18
CA ILE A 78 4.77 4.90 -10.18
C ILE A 78 5.44 4.62 -8.84
N SER A 79 5.90 5.67 -8.17
CA SER A 79 6.24 5.62 -6.74
C SER A 79 5.53 6.71 -5.96
N ILE A 80 5.09 6.35 -4.76
CA ILE A 80 4.56 7.27 -3.76
C ILE A 80 5.72 7.68 -2.89
N PHE A 81 5.98 8.99 -2.78
CA PHE A 81 7.00 9.48 -1.88
C PHE A 81 6.50 10.59 -0.96
N SER A 82 6.97 10.60 0.29
CA SER A 82 6.84 11.76 1.17
C SER A 82 8.15 12.53 1.16
N PRO A 83 8.19 13.78 0.68
CA PRO A 83 9.39 14.61 0.80
C PRO A 83 9.66 14.83 2.29
N SER A 84 10.90 14.58 2.72
CA SER A 84 11.33 15.00 4.05
C SER A 84 11.24 16.52 4.14
N PRO A 85 10.78 17.07 5.29
CA PRO A 85 10.77 18.51 5.49
C PRO A 85 12.21 18.94 5.79
N ASP A 86 13.05 19.09 4.77
CA ASP A 86 14.35 19.72 4.97
C ASP A 86 14.67 20.70 3.84
N LEU A 87 14.49 21.98 4.16
CA LEU A 87 14.97 23.06 3.30
C LEU A 87 15.62 24.21 4.06
N PHE A 88 15.62 24.23 5.41
CA PHE A 88 16.30 25.27 6.19
C PHE A 88 16.77 24.85 7.61
N SER A 89 17.22 23.61 7.85
CA SER A 89 17.84 23.25 9.14
C SER A 89 19.35 23.60 9.22
N ALA A 90 19.70 24.87 8.93
CA ALA A 90 21.00 25.40 9.33
C ALA A 90 20.97 25.81 10.81
N THR A 91 20.84 24.84 11.72
CA THR A 91 21.02 25.07 13.16
C THR A 91 22.38 24.57 13.59
N LEU A 92 23.31 25.50 13.83
CA LEU A 92 24.52 25.24 14.61
C LEU A 92 24.11 24.92 16.05
N SER A 93 23.76 23.67 16.34
CA SER A 93 23.58 23.20 17.71
C SER A 93 23.89 21.72 17.81
N ASN A 94 24.85 21.40 18.70
CA ASN A 94 25.21 20.05 19.14
C ASN A 94 24.07 19.41 19.94
N ALA A 95 22.97 19.09 19.26
CA ALA A 95 21.93 18.24 19.84
C ALA A 95 21.58 17.18 18.79
N GLN A 96 21.96 15.94 19.08
CA GLN A 96 21.44 14.76 18.41
C GLN A 96 19.91 14.74 18.63
N VAL A 97 19.17 15.32 17.70
CA VAL A 97 17.74 15.03 17.54
C VAL A 97 17.66 14.04 16.38
N ASN A 98 17.57 12.77 16.76
CA ASN A 98 17.06 11.71 15.89
C ASN A 98 15.58 12.04 15.59
N ASP A 99 15.32 12.97 14.68
CA ASP A 99 14.05 13.00 13.98
C ASP A 99 14.26 12.25 12.67
N GLU A 100 14.06 10.94 12.73
CA GLU A 100 13.84 10.10 11.56
C GLU A 100 12.51 10.53 10.90
N SER A 101 12.55 11.66 10.21
CA SER A 101 11.57 12.01 9.19
C SER A 101 11.77 11.05 8.01
N SER A 102 11.34 9.81 8.22
CA SER A 102 11.42 8.72 7.27
C SER A 102 10.72 9.15 5.99
N SER A 103 11.52 9.39 4.95
CA SER A 103 11.03 9.55 3.59
C SER A 103 10.37 8.24 3.19
N LEU A 104 9.05 8.16 3.28
CA LEU A 104 8.29 7.04 2.75
C LEU A 104 8.54 7.01 1.25
N GLU A 105 9.09 5.92 0.72
CA GLU A 105 9.17 5.65 -0.72
C GLU A 105 8.55 4.27 -0.96
N VAL A 106 7.37 4.23 -1.60
CA VAL A 106 6.66 2.99 -1.90
C VAL A 106 6.48 2.86 -3.40
N ALA A 107 7.02 1.79 -3.96
CA ALA A 107 6.80 1.42 -5.35
C ALA A 107 5.36 0.90 -5.54
N VAL A 108 4.64 1.51 -6.47
CA VAL A 108 3.25 1.16 -6.79
C VAL A 108 3.26 0.10 -7.90
N GLU A 109 2.89 -1.11 -7.53
CA GLU A 109 2.78 -2.26 -8.43
C GLU A 109 1.43 -2.26 -9.17
N TRP A 110 1.48 -2.35 -10.50
CA TRP A 110 0.28 -2.47 -11.33
C TRP A 110 -0.42 -3.82 -11.20
N GLY A 111 -1.77 -3.82 -11.26
CA GLY A 111 -2.58 -5.03 -11.19
C GLY A 111 -2.65 -5.69 -9.81
N THR A 112 -2.01 -5.10 -8.80
CA THR A 112 -2.12 -5.54 -7.40
C THR A 112 -2.84 -4.48 -6.57
N GLN A 113 -3.28 -4.89 -5.39
CA GLN A 113 -3.79 -3.97 -4.40
C GLN A 113 -2.83 -3.95 -3.22
N GLN A 114 -2.45 -2.76 -2.79
CA GLN A 114 -1.54 -2.58 -1.67
C GLN A 114 -2.25 -1.88 -0.52
N VAL A 115 -1.90 -2.28 0.69
CA VAL A 115 -2.38 -1.66 1.92
C VAL A 115 -1.13 -1.19 2.66
N ILE A 116 -1.06 0.10 2.95
CA ILE A 116 0.08 0.76 3.57
C ILE A 116 -0.42 1.43 4.84
N GLU A 117 0.19 1.10 5.98
CA GLU A 117 -0.08 1.78 7.25
C GLU A 117 0.84 2.98 7.39
N LEU A 118 0.27 4.14 7.71
CA LEU A 118 0.96 5.41 7.93
C LEU A 118 0.66 5.90 9.35
N GLY A 119 1.71 6.16 10.13
CA GLY A 119 1.58 6.56 11.54
C GLY A 119 1.54 8.08 11.78
N SER A 120 1.86 8.89 10.77
CA SER A 120 2.00 10.34 10.90
C SER A 120 1.35 11.10 9.74
N GLU A 121 1.15 12.40 9.96
CA GLU A 121 0.73 13.34 8.91
C GLU A 121 1.85 13.45 7.87
N LEU A 122 1.53 13.12 6.62
CA LEU A 122 2.52 13.03 5.54
C LEU A 122 1.96 13.66 4.27
N LYS A 123 2.78 14.48 3.62
CA LYS A 123 2.47 15.01 2.30
C LYS A 123 2.94 14.02 1.25
N ILE A 124 2.00 13.34 0.63
CA ILE A 124 2.25 12.35 -0.41
C ILE A 124 2.39 13.04 -1.76
N LYS A 125 3.47 12.77 -2.47
CA LYS A 125 3.67 13.12 -3.87
C LYS A 125 3.75 11.85 -4.71
N PHE A 126 3.33 11.97 -5.96
CA PHE A 126 3.36 10.89 -6.93
C PHE A 126 4.52 11.14 -7.89
N ASN A 127 5.47 10.22 -7.94
CA ASN A 127 6.49 10.20 -8.99
C ASN A 127 6.03 9.24 -10.06
N THR A 128 5.73 9.76 -11.25
CA THR A 128 5.19 9.00 -12.37
C THR A 128 5.89 9.39 -13.65
N GLU A 129 6.26 8.42 -14.47
CA GLU A 129 6.88 8.67 -15.80
C GLU A 129 5.91 9.33 -16.79
N ALA A 130 4.61 9.10 -16.60
CA ALA A 130 3.53 9.64 -17.42
C ALA A 130 2.50 10.38 -16.55
N LEU A 131 1.67 11.22 -17.16
CA LEU A 131 0.59 11.91 -16.47
C LEU A 131 -0.58 10.93 -16.28
N ILE A 132 -0.84 10.53 -15.03
CA ILE A 132 -1.77 9.47 -14.67
C ILE A 132 -2.93 10.06 -13.87
N SER A 133 -4.14 9.57 -14.12
CA SER A 133 -5.32 9.94 -13.36
C SER A 133 -5.44 9.06 -12.12
N ILE A 134 -5.67 9.69 -10.98
CA ILE A 134 -5.77 9.05 -9.68
C ILE A 134 -7.15 9.35 -9.12
N TYR A 135 -7.96 8.32 -8.91
CA TYR A 135 -9.24 8.44 -8.24
C TYR A 135 -9.05 8.20 -6.75
N TYR A 136 -9.47 9.16 -5.92
CA TYR A 136 -9.44 9.02 -4.48
C TYR A 136 -10.84 8.76 -3.93
N SER A 137 -10.91 7.98 -2.84
CA SER A 137 -12.13 7.77 -2.06
C SER A 137 -11.76 7.65 -0.59
N TYR A 138 -12.39 8.48 0.24
CA TYR A 138 -12.25 8.47 1.69
C TYR A 138 -13.62 8.78 2.33
N ASN A 139 -13.69 8.85 3.65
CA ASN A 139 -14.98 8.94 4.33
C ASN A 139 -15.77 10.23 4.03
N SER A 140 -15.09 11.33 3.71
CA SER A 140 -15.73 12.63 3.46
C SER A 140 -16.04 12.88 1.97
N GLY A 141 -15.61 12.02 1.06
CA GLY A 141 -15.89 12.17 -0.37
C GLY A 141 -14.99 11.36 -1.28
N ASP A 142 -15.28 11.49 -2.56
CA ASP A 142 -14.55 10.86 -3.66
C ASP A 142 -14.32 11.86 -4.81
N GLY A 143 -13.30 11.61 -5.61
CA GLY A 143 -12.95 12.51 -6.71
C GLY A 143 -11.70 12.11 -7.47
N TRP A 144 -11.28 12.98 -8.37
CA TRP A 144 -10.12 12.76 -9.24
C TRP A 144 -9.03 13.80 -8.97
N ILE A 145 -7.79 13.32 -8.91
CA ILE A 145 -6.55 14.12 -8.95
C ILE A 145 -5.65 13.57 -10.05
N ASN A 146 -4.64 14.34 -10.43
CA ASN A 146 -3.61 13.89 -11.37
C ASN A 146 -2.30 13.60 -10.63
N SER A 147 -1.38 12.91 -11.29
CA SER A 147 -0.05 12.64 -10.74
C SER A 147 0.82 13.88 -10.48
N SER A 148 0.45 15.04 -11.03
CA SER A 148 1.08 16.33 -10.71
C SER A 148 0.67 16.89 -9.34
N ASP A 149 -0.45 16.42 -8.80
CA ASP A 149 -0.97 16.90 -7.54
C ASP A 149 -0.25 16.23 -6.36
N ALA A 150 -0.42 16.81 -5.17
CA ALA A 150 0.05 16.22 -3.92
C ALA A 150 -1.15 15.97 -3.02
N TRP A 151 -1.08 14.92 -2.21
CA TRP A 151 -2.11 14.55 -1.26
C TRP A 151 -1.60 14.74 0.16
N ASP A 152 -2.30 15.52 0.98
CA ASP A 152 -1.96 15.66 2.40
C ASP A 152 -2.70 14.55 3.17
N PHE A 153 -1.95 13.54 3.64
CA PHE A 153 -2.51 12.44 4.42
C PHE A 153 -2.61 12.85 5.89
N LEU A 154 -3.85 12.88 6.39
CA LEU A 154 -4.17 13.23 7.76
C LEU A 154 -4.75 11.98 8.46
N PRO A 155 -4.03 11.36 9.42
CA PRO A 155 -4.48 10.11 10.05
C PRO A 155 -5.87 10.18 10.70
N HIS A 156 -6.28 11.37 11.15
CA HIS A 156 -7.57 11.61 11.76
C HIS A 156 -8.75 11.60 10.78
N GLU A 157 -8.50 11.80 9.48
CA GLU A 157 -9.54 11.70 8.44
C GLU A 157 -9.90 10.25 8.08
N GLY A 158 -9.06 9.30 8.52
CA GLY A 158 -9.27 7.87 8.34
C GLY A 158 -8.55 7.28 7.13
N ALA A 159 -9.02 6.11 6.68
CA ALA A 159 -8.42 5.44 5.54
C ALA A 159 -8.72 6.15 4.21
N VAL A 160 -7.73 6.17 3.32
CA VAL A 160 -7.84 6.75 1.98
C VAL A 160 -7.56 5.66 0.94
N LEU A 161 -8.45 5.52 -0.03
CA LEU A 161 -8.31 4.65 -1.18
C LEU A 161 -7.83 5.48 -2.37
N LEU A 162 -6.66 5.18 -2.90
CA LEU A 162 -6.12 5.79 -4.11
C LEU A 162 -6.10 4.74 -5.23
N THR A 163 -6.81 5.01 -6.31
CA THR A 163 -6.85 4.14 -7.50
C THR A 163 -6.15 4.83 -8.65
N PHE A 164 -5.03 4.28 -9.07
CA PHE A 164 -4.27 4.77 -10.20
C PHE A 164 -4.81 4.13 -11.48
N VAL A 165 -5.12 4.97 -12.46
CA VAL A 165 -5.75 4.56 -13.71
C VAL A 165 -4.93 5.11 -14.88
N ASP A 166 -4.31 4.20 -15.62
CA ASP A 166 -3.63 4.49 -16.87
C ASP A 166 -4.63 4.32 -18.03
N ALA A 167 -5.23 5.42 -18.47
CA ALA A 167 -6.21 5.47 -19.55
C ALA A 167 -5.97 6.70 -20.45
N ASP A 168 -6.16 6.51 -21.77
CA ASP A 168 -6.02 7.60 -22.74
C ASP A 168 -7.23 8.57 -22.73
N SER A 169 -8.37 8.12 -22.16
CA SER A 169 -9.63 8.85 -22.14
C SER A 169 -9.93 9.48 -20.78
N LYS A 170 -10.24 10.78 -20.77
CA LYS A 170 -10.76 11.50 -19.60
C LYS A 170 -12.24 11.20 -19.40
N ASN A 171 -12.57 10.03 -18.86
CA ASN A 171 -13.92 9.71 -18.41
C ASN A 171 -14.05 10.07 -16.92
N ASN A 172 -15.03 10.90 -16.58
CA ASN A 172 -15.29 11.29 -15.19
C ASN A 172 -15.93 10.15 -14.38
N GLU A 173 -16.56 9.19 -15.06
CA GLU A 173 -17.20 8.04 -14.43
C GLU A 173 -16.17 6.93 -14.19
N LEU A 174 -15.99 6.55 -12.92
CA LEU A 174 -15.00 5.58 -12.48
C LEU A 174 -15.11 4.24 -13.21
N GLU A 175 -16.31 3.69 -13.36
CA GLU A 175 -16.50 2.39 -13.99
C GLU A 175 -16.11 2.37 -15.48
N LEU A 176 -16.36 3.48 -16.20
CA LEU A 176 -15.95 3.62 -17.58
C LEU A 176 -14.43 3.80 -17.68
N ALA A 177 -13.85 4.65 -16.84
CA ALA A 177 -12.41 4.84 -16.77
C ALA A 177 -11.67 3.53 -16.49
N LEU A 178 -12.17 2.71 -15.57
CA LEU A 178 -11.58 1.40 -15.22
C LEU A 178 -11.72 0.34 -16.33
N ARG A 179 -12.77 0.43 -17.16
CA ARG A 179 -12.95 -0.49 -18.30
C ARG A 179 -11.99 -0.19 -19.44
N ASP A 180 -11.82 1.09 -19.74
CA ASP A 180 -11.00 1.58 -20.85
C ASP A 180 -9.52 1.67 -20.49
N ALA A 181 -9.19 1.55 -19.20
CA ALA A 181 -7.82 1.59 -18.70
C ALA A 181 -6.97 0.41 -19.19
N LYS A 182 -5.73 0.72 -19.55
CA LYS A 182 -4.66 -0.22 -19.87
C LYS A 182 -4.13 -0.89 -18.60
N SER A 183 -3.91 -0.08 -17.57
CA SER A 183 -3.43 -0.54 -16.27
C SER A 183 -4.18 0.13 -15.12
N VAL A 184 -4.47 -0.65 -14.09
CA VAL A 184 -5.18 -0.21 -12.89
C VAL A 184 -4.49 -0.81 -11.67
N THR A 185 -4.26 0.02 -10.66
CA THR A 185 -3.80 -0.42 -9.35
C THR A 185 -4.44 0.40 -8.25
N THR A 186 -4.48 -0.16 -7.06
CA THR A 186 -5.15 0.44 -5.91
C THR A 186 -4.26 0.38 -4.70
N ILE A 187 -4.14 1.52 -4.02
CA ILE A 187 -3.42 1.66 -2.77
C ILE A 187 -4.40 2.13 -1.71
N VAL A 188 -4.40 1.44 -0.58
CA VAL A 188 -5.12 1.85 0.62
C VAL A 188 -4.08 2.41 1.58
N LEU A 189 -4.26 3.66 1.98
CA LEU A 189 -3.52 4.29 3.06
C LEU A 189 -4.34 4.17 4.33
N LEU A 190 -3.79 3.51 5.35
CA LEU A 190 -4.43 3.30 6.64
C LEU A 190 -3.72 4.13 7.70
N PRO A 191 -4.45 4.78 8.62
CA PRO A 191 -3.85 5.27 9.84
C PRO A 191 -3.47 4.08 10.74
N SER A 192 -2.22 4.06 11.21
CA SER A 192 -1.70 3.07 12.16
C SER A 192 -2.39 3.16 13.53
#